data_AF-A0A7G6YEN3-F1
#
_entry.id   AF-A0A7G6YEN3-F1
#
_cell.length_a   1.000
_cell.length_b   1.000
_cell.length_c   1.000
_cell.angle_alpha   90.00
_cell.angle_beta   90.00
_cell.angle_gamma   90.00
#
_symmetry.space_group_name_H-M   'P 1'
#
loop_
_entity.id
_entity.type
_entity.pdbx_description
1 polymer ?
#
loop_
_entity_poly.entity_id
_entity_poly.type
_entity_poly.pdbx_seq_one_letter_code
_entity_poly.pdbx_strand_id
1 'polypeptide(L)'
;MQQQYQKATSPEVKAALEDGKISDQEYAEMKDRYLACMSAVGITMTRYDFQGGSYMPPASMSHDEAHKAESRCSDESGEYPIAMFYVQMRVNPSHKDMVPAIVDCYKRTGLVGSGYGAKDYLAGDLPKSEARFADIKACDLDPEGLLGG
;
A
#
# COMPACT_ATOMS: atom_id res chain seq x y z
N MET A 1 14.32 -0.52 2.36
CA MET A 1 14.31 -2.00 2.35
C MET A 1 15.10 -2.62 3.50
N GLN A 2 16.39 -2.27 3.70
CA GLN A 2 17.27 -2.89 4.71
C GLN A 2 16.66 -3.02 6.13
N GLN A 3 15.94 -2.00 6.61
CA GLN A 3 15.29 -2.06 7.92
C GLN A 3 14.22 -3.15 7.99
N GLN A 4 13.44 -3.35 6.92
CA GLN A 4 12.40 -4.38 6.86
C GLN A 4 13.01 -5.77 6.74
N TYR A 5 14.10 -5.92 5.97
CA TYR A 5 14.88 -7.16 5.91
C TYR A 5 15.36 -7.63 7.30
N GLN A 6 15.85 -6.70 8.14
CA GLN A 6 16.32 -7.04 9.50
C GLN A 6 15.18 -7.44 10.45
N LYS A 7 13.96 -6.94 10.21
CA LYS A 7 12.77 -7.26 11.01
C LYS A 7 12.07 -8.53 10.54
N ALA A 8 12.22 -8.89 9.27
CA ALA A 8 11.59 -10.08 8.71
C ALA A 8 12.04 -11.34 9.47
N THR A 9 11.09 -12.18 9.86
CA THR A 9 11.33 -13.46 10.53
C THR A 9 11.15 -14.64 9.57
N SER A 10 10.34 -14.48 8.53
CA SER A 10 10.16 -15.47 7.45
C SER A 10 11.37 -15.47 6.49
N PRO A 11 11.92 -16.65 6.15
CA PRO A 11 12.95 -16.79 5.12
C PRO A 11 12.51 -16.28 3.75
N GLU A 12 11.24 -16.48 3.38
CA GLU A 12 10.66 -16.05 2.11
C GLU A 12 10.62 -14.51 2.01
N VAL A 13 10.21 -13.84 3.10
CA VAL A 13 10.21 -12.37 3.17
C VAL A 13 11.65 -11.83 3.16
N LYS A 14 12.60 -12.50 3.81
CA LYS A 14 14.01 -12.10 3.74
C LYS A 14 14.56 -12.19 2.32
N ALA A 15 14.32 -13.30 1.62
CA ALA A 15 14.77 -13.51 0.25
C ALA A 15 14.25 -12.41 -0.67
N ALA A 16 12.95 -12.10 -0.59
CA ALA A 16 12.33 -11.04 -1.38
C ALA A 16 12.88 -9.63 -1.10
N LEU A 17 13.49 -9.40 0.08
CA LEU A 17 14.03 -8.09 0.46
C LEU A 17 15.57 -8.02 0.34
N GLU A 18 16.24 -9.10 -0.05
CA GLU A 18 17.69 -9.25 0.03
C GLU A 18 18.42 -8.43 -1.03
N ASP A 19 17.97 -8.50 -2.28
CA ASP A 19 18.65 -7.89 -3.43
C ASP A 19 18.27 -6.42 -3.67
N GLY A 20 17.38 -5.88 -2.84
CA GLY A 20 16.91 -4.51 -2.96
C GLY A 20 15.82 -4.30 -4.01
N LYS A 21 15.30 -5.36 -4.65
CA LYS A 21 14.33 -5.31 -5.75
C LYS A 21 13.20 -6.32 -5.51
N ILE A 22 11.97 -5.91 -5.79
CA ILE A 22 10.83 -6.84 -5.78
C ILE A 22 10.45 -7.16 -7.21
N SER A 23 10.59 -8.41 -7.61
CA SER A 23 10.12 -8.91 -8.89
C SER A 23 8.60 -9.16 -8.89
N ASP A 24 8.03 -9.24 -10.09
CA ASP A 24 6.60 -9.57 -10.27
C ASP A 24 6.25 -10.93 -9.69
N GLN A 25 7.18 -11.87 -9.76
CA GLN A 25 7.03 -13.20 -9.17
C GLN A 25 7.00 -13.12 -7.63
N GLU A 26 7.94 -12.42 -7.00
CA GLU A 26 7.98 -12.29 -5.53
C GLU A 26 6.75 -11.56 -4.99
N TYR A 27 6.25 -10.56 -5.71
CA TYR A 27 5.00 -9.88 -5.38
C TYR A 27 3.80 -10.83 -5.50
N ALA A 28 3.73 -11.62 -6.59
CA ALA A 28 2.65 -12.60 -6.78
C ALA A 28 2.68 -13.69 -5.70
N GLU A 29 3.84 -14.23 -5.37
CA GLU A 29 4.00 -15.25 -4.33
C GLU A 29 3.64 -14.71 -2.94
N MET A 30 4.04 -13.48 -2.62
CA MET A 30 3.58 -12.80 -1.41
C MET A 30 2.06 -12.67 -1.38
N LYS A 31 1.46 -12.20 -2.49
CA LYS A 31 0.01 -12.02 -2.59
C LYS A 31 -0.72 -13.34 -2.37
N ASP A 32 -0.24 -14.43 -2.95
CA ASP A 32 -0.82 -15.76 -2.76
C ASP A 32 -0.72 -16.21 -1.29
N ARG A 33 0.43 -15.99 -0.62
CA ARG A 33 0.58 -16.28 0.83
C ARG A 33 -0.41 -15.48 1.67
N TYR A 34 -0.56 -14.18 1.39
CA TYR A 34 -1.48 -13.31 2.11
C TYR A 34 -2.94 -13.76 1.93
N LEU A 35 -3.37 -13.99 0.68
CA LEU A 35 -4.73 -14.42 0.36
C LEU A 35 -5.04 -15.81 0.95
N ALA A 36 -4.08 -16.73 0.93
CA ALA A 36 -4.22 -18.04 1.56
C ALA A 36 -4.40 -17.93 3.08
N CYS A 37 -3.62 -17.06 3.76
CA CYS A 37 -3.77 -16.82 5.19
C CYS A 37 -5.15 -16.25 5.55
N MET A 38 -5.61 -15.24 4.80
CA MET A 38 -6.93 -14.64 4.98
C MET A 38 -8.05 -15.67 4.78
N SER A 39 -7.95 -16.49 3.73
CA SER A 39 -8.93 -17.54 3.45
C SER A 39 -8.95 -18.62 4.54
N ALA A 40 -7.79 -19.01 5.09
CA ALA A 40 -7.68 -20.00 6.15
C ALA A 40 -8.39 -19.59 7.45
N VAL A 41 -8.50 -18.28 7.72
CA VAL A 41 -9.27 -17.74 8.85
C VAL A 41 -10.72 -17.39 8.51
N GLY A 42 -11.18 -17.75 7.31
CA GLY A 42 -12.55 -17.51 6.86
C GLY A 42 -12.83 -16.08 6.41
N ILE A 43 -11.79 -15.26 6.18
CA ILE A 43 -11.96 -13.91 5.63
C ILE A 43 -11.75 -13.96 4.13
N THR A 44 -12.74 -13.49 3.37
CA THR A 44 -12.64 -13.35 1.92
C THR A 44 -12.36 -11.90 1.55
N MET A 45 -11.28 -11.68 0.79
CA MET A 45 -10.98 -10.38 0.20
C MET A 45 -12.00 -10.05 -0.89
N THR A 46 -12.59 -8.85 -0.82
CA THR A 46 -13.44 -8.32 -1.89
C THR A 46 -12.63 -7.61 -2.97
N ARG A 47 -11.47 -7.05 -2.60
CA ARG A 47 -10.51 -6.41 -3.50
C ARG A 47 -9.10 -6.53 -2.93
N TYR A 48 -8.12 -6.73 -3.80
CA TYR A 48 -6.71 -6.60 -3.43
C TYR A 48 -5.88 -6.15 -4.64
N ASP A 49 -5.44 -4.89 -4.62
CA ASP A 49 -4.61 -4.27 -5.66
C ASP A 49 -3.53 -3.35 -5.05
N PHE A 50 -2.92 -2.49 -5.88
CA PHE A 50 -1.83 -1.60 -5.44
C PHE A 50 -2.24 -0.57 -4.40
N GLN A 51 -3.54 -0.24 -4.31
CA GLN A 51 -4.07 0.62 -3.25
C GLN A 51 -4.39 -0.18 -1.98
N GLY A 52 -4.11 -1.48 -1.95
CA GLY A 52 -4.26 -2.36 -0.81
C GLY A 52 -5.50 -3.26 -0.89
N GLY A 53 -5.85 -3.83 0.26
CA GLY A 53 -6.94 -4.79 0.41
C GLY A 53 -8.26 -4.17 0.87
N SER A 54 -9.37 -4.79 0.50
CA SER A 54 -10.66 -4.63 1.16
C SER A 54 -11.28 -6.00 1.39
N TYR A 55 -11.89 -6.18 2.54
CA TYR A 55 -12.54 -7.43 2.92
C TYR A 55 -13.78 -7.15 3.75
N MET A 56 -14.66 -8.15 3.81
CA MET A 56 -15.78 -8.16 4.74
C MET A 56 -15.56 -9.30 5.73
N PRO A 57 -15.56 -9.03 7.05
CA PRO A 57 -15.47 -10.10 8.02
C PRO A 57 -16.73 -10.98 7.96
N PRO A 58 -16.61 -12.29 8.22
CA PRO A 58 -17.77 -13.16 8.33
C PRO A 58 -18.61 -12.74 9.55
N ALA A 59 -19.93 -12.98 9.51
CA ALA A 59 -20.85 -12.60 10.60
C ALA A 59 -20.49 -13.23 11.96
N SER A 60 -19.70 -14.31 11.96
CA SER A 60 -19.19 -14.99 13.15
C SER A 60 -17.96 -14.33 13.77
N MET A 61 -17.43 -13.26 13.17
CA MET A 61 -16.18 -12.62 13.58
C MET A 61 -16.41 -11.10 13.77
N SER A 62 -15.93 -10.56 14.88
CA SER A 62 -15.95 -9.11 15.11
C SER A 62 -14.95 -8.38 14.21
N HIS A 63 -15.15 -7.07 14.02
CA HIS A 63 -14.20 -6.23 13.27
C HIS A 63 -12.78 -6.26 13.88
N ASP A 64 -12.66 -6.26 15.21
CA ASP A 64 -11.37 -6.31 15.90
C ASP A 64 -10.65 -7.64 15.69
N GLU A 65 -11.38 -8.76 15.72
CA GLU A 65 -10.81 -10.08 15.42
C GLU A 65 -10.35 -10.18 13.98
N ALA A 66 -11.15 -9.64 13.04
CA ALA A 66 -10.79 -9.61 11.64
C ALA A 66 -9.55 -8.76 11.38
N HIS A 67 -9.47 -7.58 12.00
CA HIS A 67 -8.30 -6.71 11.90
C HIS A 67 -7.04 -7.36 12.49
N LYS A 68 -7.14 -8.05 13.64
CA LYS A 68 -6.00 -8.79 14.21
C LYS A 68 -5.56 -9.94 13.30
N ALA A 69 -6.51 -10.66 12.70
CA ALA A 69 -6.19 -11.73 11.77
C ALA A 69 -5.52 -11.20 10.50
N GLU A 70 -6.02 -10.09 9.98
CA GLU A 70 -5.46 -9.41 8.81
C GLU A 70 -4.04 -8.89 9.08
N SER A 71 -3.82 -8.20 10.20
CA SER A 71 -2.49 -7.74 10.61
C SER A 71 -1.50 -8.89 10.74
N ARG A 72 -1.92 -10.01 11.37
CA ARG A 72 -1.09 -11.21 11.45
C ARG A 72 -0.77 -11.78 10.07
N CYS A 73 -1.77 -11.89 9.19
CA CYS A 73 -1.57 -12.39 7.84
C CYS A 73 -0.64 -11.48 7.03
N SER A 74 -0.74 -10.16 7.18
CA SER A 74 0.17 -9.21 6.52
C SER A 74 1.60 -9.39 7.02
N ASP A 75 1.79 -9.51 8.33
CA ASP A 75 3.11 -9.74 8.94
C ASP A 75 3.75 -11.07 8.50
N GLU A 76 2.98 -12.16 8.53
CA GLU A 76 3.47 -13.50 8.18
C GLU A 76 3.81 -13.65 6.69
N SER A 77 3.00 -13.04 5.81
CA SER A 77 3.22 -13.09 4.37
C SER A 77 4.27 -12.10 3.86
N GLY A 78 4.59 -11.09 4.68
CA GLY A 78 5.42 -9.94 4.29
C GLY A 78 4.68 -8.95 3.39
N GLU A 79 3.34 -8.93 3.45
CA GLU A 79 2.50 -8.16 2.53
C GLU A 79 2.83 -6.68 2.57
N TYR A 80 2.82 -6.08 3.75
CA TYR A 80 3.07 -4.65 3.89
C TYR A 80 4.43 -4.21 3.29
N PRO A 81 5.59 -4.76 3.69
CA PRO A 81 6.87 -4.31 3.15
C PRO A 81 7.04 -4.64 1.66
N ILE A 82 6.64 -5.82 1.21
CA ILE A 82 6.84 -6.25 -0.19
C ILE A 82 5.94 -5.44 -1.12
N ALA A 83 4.65 -5.26 -0.79
CA ALA A 83 3.73 -4.48 -1.60
C ALA A 83 4.15 -3.02 -1.70
N MET A 84 4.57 -2.41 -0.57
CA MET A 84 5.06 -1.05 -0.56
C MET A 84 6.28 -0.86 -1.48
N PHE A 85 7.31 -1.71 -1.35
CA PHE A 85 8.52 -1.57 -2.18
C PHE A 85 8.25 -1.86 -3.66
N TYR A 86 7.40 -2.85 -3.96
CA TYR A 86 6.99 -3.16 -5.31
C TYR A 86 6.30 -1.97 -5.98
N VAL A 87 5.34 -1.35 -5.31
CA VAL A 87 4.66 -0.14 -5.78
C VAL A 87 5.68 0.99 -5.97
N GLN A 88 6.54 1.25 -4.97
CA GLN A 88 7.52 2.32 -5.02
C GLN A 88 8.47 2.20 -6.23
N MET A 89 8.92 0.99 -6.55
CA MET A 89 9.80 0.74 -7.69
C MET A 89 9.12 0.96 -9.04
N ARG A 90 7.80 0.79 -9.11
CA ARG A 90 7.02 1.00 -10.33
C ARG A 90 6.65 2.46 -10.54
N VAL A 91 6.27 3.16 -9.48
CA VAL A 91 5.86 4.57 -9.56
C VAL A 91 7.06 5.53 -9.54
N ASN A 92 8.17 5.12 -8.93
CA ASN A 92 9.37 5.95 -8.83
C ASN A 92 10.68 5.15 -8.98
N PRO A 93 10.92 4.50 -10.13
CA PRO A 93 12.13 3.70 -10.37
C PRO A 93 13.43 4.53 -10.28
N SER A 94 13.33 5.84 -10.48
CA SER A 94 14.46 6.78 -10.46
C SER A 94 14.68 7.49 -9.13
N HIS A 95 13.89 7.19 -8.09
CA HIS A 95 13.97 7.83 -6.77
C HIS A 95 13.91 9.37 -6.80
N LYS A 96 13.08 9.93 -7.68
CA LYS A 96 12.85 11.37 -7.79
C LYS A 96 12.06 11.89 -6.60
N ASP A 97 12.13 13.20 -6.38
CA ASP A 97 11.20 13.89 -5.48
C ASP A 97 9.78 13.83 -6.06
N MET A 98 8.89 13.14 -5.34
CA MET A 98 7.50 12.91 -5.77
C MET A 98 6.56 14.04 -5.33
N VAL A 99 6.99 14.96 -4.44
CA VAL A 99 6.13 16.02 -3.92
C VAL A 99 5.49 16.87 -5.03
N PRO A 100 6.23 17.30 -6.07
CA PRO A 100 5.62 18.04 -7.18
C PRO A 100 4.50 17.25 -7.88
N ALA A 101 4.73 15.96 -8.16
CA ALA A 101 3.74 15.10 -8.81
C ALA A 101 2.49 14.89 -7.93
N ILE A 102 2.66 14.71 -6.62
CA ILE A 102 1.56 14.56 -5.66
C ILE A 102 0.71 15.83 -5.59
N VAL A 103 1.36 17.00 -5.47
CA VAL A 103 0.67 18.30 -5.47
C VAL A 103 -0.10 18.51 -6.78
N ASP A 104 0.49 18.18 -7.92
CA ASP A 104 -0.17 18.29 -9.21
C ASP A 104 -1.36 17.32 -9.32
N CYS A 105 -1.24 16.11 -8.78
CA CYS A 105 -2.34 15.17 -8.67
C CYS A 105 -3.49 15.73 -7.83
N TYR A 106 -3.19 16.27 -6.65
CA TYR A 106 -4.21 16.88 -5.78
C TYR A 106 -4.94 18.05 -6.45
N LYS A 107 -4.22 18.87 -7.24
CA LYS A 107 -4.85 19.94 -8.02
C LYS A 107 -5.74 19.37 -9.12
N ARG A 108 -5.26 18.36 -9.85
CA ARG A 108 -5.98 17.72 -10.96
C ARG A 108 -7.27 17.05 -10.50
N THR A 109 -7.28 16.45 -9.30
CA THR A 109 -8.46 15.80 -8.71
C THR A 109 -9.35 16.78 -7.92
N GLY A 110 -8.97 18.06 -7.85
CA GLY A 110 -9.71 19.08 -7.10
C GLY A 110 -9.73 18.81 -5.59
N LEU A 111 -8.72 18.13 -5.06
CA LEU A 111 -8.49 18.00 -3.61
C LEU A 111 -8.05 19.35 -3.01
N VAL A 112 -7.30 20.13 -3.77
CA VAL A 112 -6.74 21.42 -3.32
C VAL A 112 -6.88 22.48 -4.40
N GLY A 113 -6.76 23.76 -4.00
CA GLY A 113 -6.79 24.90 -4.92
C GLY A 113 -5.48 25.12 -5.68
N SER A 114 -5.52 26.01 -6.67
CA SER A 114 -4.36 26.33 -7.53
C SER A 114 -3.16 26.90 -6.78
N GLY A 115 -3.40 27.58 -5.65
CA GLY A 115 -2.37 28.15 -4.76
C GLY A 115 -1.64 27.12 -3.89
N TYR A 116 -2.13 25.88 -3.81
CA TYR A 116 -1.49 24.82 -3.02
C TYR A 116 -0.11 24.47 -3.54
N GLY A 117 0.87 24.29 -2.67
CA GLY A 117 2.24 23.98 -3.05
C GLY A 117 2.90 22.94 -2.15
N ALA A 118 4.16 22.63 -2.46
CA ALA A 118 4.97 21.68 -1.71
C ALA A 118 5.08 22.01 -0.21
N LYS A 119 5.11 23.31 0.15
CA LYS A 119 5.16 23.71 1.56
C LYS A 119 3.90 23.33 2.33
N ASP A 120 2.74 23.49 1.71
CA ASP A 120 1.44 23.16 2.31
C ASP A 120 1.30 21.63 2.47
N TYR A 121 1.74 20.88 1.46
CA TYR A 121 1.84 19.43 1.51
C TYR A 121 2.72 18.95 2.66
N LEU A 122 3.95 19.47 2.76
CA LEU A 122 4.89 19.11 3.82
C LEU A 122 4.41 19.53 5.22
N ALA A 123 3.57 20.56 5.31
CA ALA A 123 2.91 20.97 6.55
C ALA A 123 1.69 20.09 6.90
N GLY A 124 1.26 19.19 6.01
CA GLY A 124 0.08 18.35 6.19
C GLY A 124 -1.24 19.10 6.06
N ASP A 125 -1.25 20.25 5.37
CA ASP A 125 -2.43 21.07 5.15
C ASP A 125 -3.31 20.43 4.06
N LEU A 126 -3.98 19.33 4.40
CA LEU A 126 -4.89 18.63 3.49
C LEU A 126 -6.32 18.63 4.00
N PRO A 127 -7.32 18.71 3.09
CA PRO A 127 -8.72 18.57 3.49
C PRO A 127 -8.93 17.17 4.08
N LYS A 128 -9.23 17.10 5.38
CA LYS A 128 -9.48 15.85 6.12
C LYS A 128 -10.91 15.35 5.90
N SER A 129 -11.28 15.08 4.65
CA SER A 129 -12.59 14.51 4.30
C SER A 129 -12.48 13.01 4.09
N GLU A 130 -13.24 12.21 4.84
CA GLU A 130 -13.32 10.76 4.63
C GLU A 130 -13.75 10.39 3.21
N ALA A 131 -14.68 11.15 2.63
CA ALA A 131 -15.14 10.95 1.25
C ALA A 131 -14.04 11.14 0.19
N ARG A 132 -12.94 11.81 0.55
CA ARG A 132 -11.81 12.10 -0.34
C ARG A 132 -10.55 11.29 0.02
N PHE A 133 -10.62 10.43 1.04
CA PHE A 133 -9.47 9.65 1.50
C PHE A 133 -8.92 8.72 0.41
N ALA A 134 -9.81 8.14 -0.41
CA ALA A 134 -9.41 7.32 -1.55
C ALA A 134 -8.62 8.12 -2.60
N ASP A 135 -9.06 9.34 -2.92
CA ASP A 135 -8.36 10.22 -3.87
C ASP A 135 -6.99 10.65 -3.33
N ILE A 136 -6.92 10.98 -2.03
CA ILE A 136 -5.65 11.34 -1.36
C ILE A 136 -4.69 10.16 -1.45
N LYS A 137 -5.13 8.96 -1.07
CA LYS A 137 -4.33 7.73 -1.13
C LYS A 137 -3.86 7.42 -2.55
N ALA A 138 -4.75 7.57 -3.54
CA ALA A 138 -4.40 7.34 -4.94
C ALA A 138 -3.30 8.30 -5.41
N CYS A 139 -3.41 9.60 -5.08
CA CYS A 139 -2.39 10.58 -5.42
C CYS A 139 -1.07 10.42 -4.65
N ASP A 140 -1.11 9.97 -3.39
CA ASP A 140 0.12 9.69 -2.62
C ASP A 140 0.86 8.46 -3.14
N LEU A 141 0.11 7.46 -3.58
CA LEU A 141 0.64 6.18 -4.05
C LEU A 141 1.12 6.26 -5.51
N ASP A 142 0.31 6.84 -6.38
CA ASP A 142 0.49 6.87 -7.82
C ASP A 142 0.02 8.21 -8.43
N PRO A 143 0.74 9.31 -8.15
CA PRO A 143 0.33 10.65 -8.60
C PRO A 143 0.29 10.82 -10.12
N GLU A 144 0.98 9.95 -10.86
CA GLU A 144 1.06 9.97 -12.32
C GLU A 144 0.13 8.96 -12.99
N GLY A 145 -0.55 8.10 -12.22
CA GLY A 145 -1.49 7.10 -12.75
C GLY A 145 -0.84 5.93 -13.48
N LEU A 146 0.42 5.61 -13.15
CA LEU A 146 1.21 4.55 -13.78
C LEU A 146 0.71 3.14 -13.48
N LEU A 147 -0.04 2.96 -12.38
CA LEU A 147 -0.56 1.68 -11.92
C LEU A 147 -1.99 1.40 -12.40
N GLY A 148 -2.64 2.37 -13.05
CA GLY A 148 -3.91 2.16 -13.75
C GLY A 148 -5.10 1.78 -12.86
N GLY A 149 -5.25 2.47 -11.72
CA GLY A 149 -6.39 2.30 -10.81
C GLY A 149 -7.76 2.47 -11.47
#